data_AF-A0AAI9G3R5-F1
#
_entry.id   AF-A0AAI9G3R5-F1
#
_cell.length_a   1.000
_cell.length_b   1.000
_cell.length_c   1.000
_cell.angle_alpha   90.00
_cell.angle_beta   90.00
_cell.angle_gamma   90.00
#
_symmetry.space_group_name_H-M   'P 1'
#
loop_
_entity.id
_entity.type
_entity.pdbx_description
1 polymer ?
#
loop_
_entity_poly.entity_id
_entity_poly.type
_entity_poly.pdbx_seq_one_letter_code
_entity_poly.pdbx_strand_id
1 'polypeptide(L)'
;MDALSENVLIGLGTGLVTGLVTGLLSGYYAGVVISRTTRFYALMRDAQRALKKVDYMQEERRVSVRFWEPLVVGAIADDLATDRQVAAAREVRLQAKNISEAVFQGSHGQLRVKEFEGQIMEARQKIAKLRPSKRVLLPWGPL
;
A
#
# COMPACT_ATOMS: atom_id res chain seq x y z
N MET A 1 -33.80 4.93 -51.48
CA MET A 1 -33.30 4.79 -50.10
C MET A 1 -33.08 6.19 -49.59
N ASP A 2 -33.94 6.64 -48.67
CA ASP A 2 -33.97 8.03 -48.24
C ASP A 2 -32.79 8.32 -47.33
N ALA A 3 -32.08 9.42 -47.57
CA ALA A 3 -30.90 9.86 -46.81
C ALA A 3 -31.13 9.95 -45.29
N LEU A 4 -32.40 10.04 -44.85
CA LEU A 4 -32.81 9.97 -43.45
C LEU A 4 -32.57 8.58 -42.83
N SER A 5 -32.87 7.51 -43.57
CA SER A 5 -32.69 6.13 -43.09
C SER A 5 -31.22 5.75 -42.92
N GLU A 6 -30.35 6.24 -43.81
CA GLU A 6 -28.90 6.04 -43.76
C GLU A 6 -28.27 6.79 -42.58
N ASN A 7 -28.67 8.05 -42.35
CA ASN A 7 -28.18 8.84 -41.22
C ASN A 7 -28.64 8.28 -39.85
N VAL A 8 -29.86 7.74 -39.76
CA VAL A 8 -30.36 7.09 -38.53
C VAL A 8 -29.60 5.80 -38.26
N LEU A 9 -29.30 5.00 -39.29
CA LEU A 9 -28.53 3.77 -39.15
C LEU A 9 -27.07 4.05 -38.74
N ILE A 10 -26.44 5.07 -39.34
CA ILE A 10 -25.09 5.51 -38.97
C ILE A 10 -25.09 6.10 -37.56
N GLY A 11 -26.09 6.90 -37.17
CA GLY A 11 -26.23 7.47 -35.83
C GLY A 11 -26.42 6.42 -34.73
N LEU A 12 -27.27 5.41 -34.98
CA LEU A 12 -27.48 4.30 -34.05
C LEU A 12 -26.25 3.38 -33.98
N GLY A 13 -25.61 3.08 -35.12
CA GLY A 13 -24.40 2.26 -35.18
C GLY A 13 -23.23 2.93 -34.47
N THR A 14 -22.99 4.23 -34.75
CA THR A 14 -21.94 5.00 -34.09
C THR A 14 -22.22 5.19 -32.60
N GLY A 15 -23.46 5.46 -32.20
CA GLY A 15 -23.87 5.58 -30.80
C GLY A 15 -23.72 4.29 -30.00
N LEU A 16 -24.06 3.13 -30.59
CA LEU A 16 -23.87 1.83 -29.94
C LEU A 16 -22.39 1.46 -29.83
N VAL A 17 -21.60 1.67 -30.88
CA VAL A 17 -20.16 1.36 -30.87
C VAL A 17 -19.42 2.27 -29.89
N THR A 18 -19.68 3.58 -29.90
CA THR A 18 -19.08 4.49 -28.92
C THR A 18 -19.54 4.18 -27.50
N GLY A 19 -20.84 3.92 -27.28
CA GLY A 19 -21.35 3.53 -25.97
C GLY A 19 -20.72 2.26 -25.41
N LEU A 20 -20.56 1.22 -26.24
CA LEU A 20 -19.92 -0.04 -25.85
C LEU A 20 -18.42 0.14 -25.58
N VAL A 21 -17.71 0.85 -26.44
CA VAL A 21 -16.26 1.10 -26.28
C VAL A 21 -16.00 1.96 -25.04
N THR A 22 -16.76 3.04 -24.83
CA THR A 22 -16.66 3.88 -23.64
C THR A 22 -17.06 3.12 -22.38
N GLY A 23 -18.10 2.29 -22.43
CA GLY A 23 -18.51 1.41 -21.33
C GLY A 23 -17.42 0.41 -20.93
N LEU A 24 -16.81 -0.26 -21.91
CA LEU A 24 -15.71 -1.20 -21.69
C LEU A 24 -14.47 -0.52 -21.13
N LEU A 25 -14.08 0.63 -21.69
CA LEU A 25 -12.90 1.38 -21.25
C LEU A 25 -13.09 1.93 -19.82
N SER A 26 -14.27 2.47 -19.52
CA SER A 26 -14.59 2.98 -18.17
C SER A 26 -14.69 1.86 -17.13
N GLY A 27 -15.31 0.73 -17.47
CA GLY A 27 -15.39 -0.45 -16.61
C GLY A 27 -14.02 -1.06 -16.33
N TYR A 28 -13.19 -1.20 -17.36
CA TYR A 28 -11.81 -1.66 -17.24
C TYR A 28 -10.99 -0.72 -16.35
N TYR A 29 -11.09 0.59 -16.57
CA TYR A 29 -10.42 1.59 -15.74
C TYR A 29 -10.82 1.50 -14.27
N ALA A 30 -12.13 1.46 -13.99
CA ALA A 30 -12.64 1.33 -12.64
C ALA A 30 -12.10 0.05 -11.97
N GLY A 31 -12.10 -1.08 -12.68
CA GLY A 31 -11.55 -2.34 -12.18
C GLY A 31 -10.05 -2.27 -11.86
N VAL A 32 -9.25 -1.65 -12.73
CA VAL A 32 -7.79 -1.50 -12.50
C VAL A 32 -7.51 -0.59 -11.31
N VAL A 33 -8.24 0.51 -11.16
CA VAL A 33 -8.07 1.43 -10.02
C VAL A 33 -8.49 0.75 -8.71
N ILE A 34 -9.64 0.08 -8.70
CA ILE A 34 -10.14 -0.63 -7.51
C ILE A 34 -9.18 -1.75 -7.11
N SER A 35 -8.69 -2.56 -8.05
CA SER A 35 -7.76 -3.64 -7.73
C SER A 35 -6.43 -3.12 -7.16
N ARG A 36 -5.85 -2.08 -7.75
CA ARG A 36 -4.59 -1.46 -7.26
C ARG A 36 -4.75 -0.81 -5.89
N THR A 37 -5.84 -0.08 -5.68
CA THR A 37 -6.13 0.53 -4.36
C THR A 37 -6.38 -0.54 -3.30
N THR A 38 -7.14 -1.58 -3.62
CA THR A 38 -7.41 -2.70 -2.70
C THR A 38 -6.11 -3.41 -2.32
N ARG A 39 -5.26 -3.73 -3.30
CA ARG A 39 -3.94 -4.35 -3.04
C ARG A 39 -3.07 -3.47 -2.15
N PHE A 40 -3.00 -2.17 -2.41
CA PHE A 40 -2.26 -1.23 -1.57
C PHE A 40 -2.74 -1.28 -0.10
N TYR A 41 -4.04 -1.20 0.14
CA TYR A 41 -4.58 -1.24 1.51
C TYR A 41 -4.40 -2.59 2.20
N ALA A 42 -4.40 -3.70 1.43
CA ALA A 42 -4.05 -5.02 1.96
C ALA A 42 -2.61 -5.05 2.46
N LEU A 43 -1.64 -4.58 1.65
CA LEU A 43 -0.22 -4.49 2.04
C LEU A 43 -0.01 -3.59 3.27
N MET A 44 -0.71 -2.45 3.36
CA MET A 44 -0.67 -1.58 4.55
C MET A 44 -1.18 -2.29 5.81
N ARG A 45 -2.28 -3.04 5.70
CA ARG A 45 -2.83 -3.80 6.81
C ARG A 45 -1.88 -4.91 7.26
N ASP A 46 -1.24 -5.58 6.32
CA ASP A 46 -0.27 -6.64 6.62
C ASP A 46 0.99 -6.07 7.29
N ALA A 47 1.47 -4.90 6.85
CA ALA A 47 2.59 -4.21 7.49
C ALA A 47 2.22 -3.86 8.94
N GLN A 48 1.05 -3.28 9.17
CA GLN A 48 0.57 -2.97 10.53
C GLN A 48 0.39 -4.23 11.39
N ARG A 49 -0.03 -5.35 10.80
CA ARG A 49 -0.19 -6.63 11.50
C ARG A 49 1.16 -7.20 11.90
N ALA A 50 2.17 -7.14 11.03
CA ALA A 50 3.54 -7.53 11.36
C ALA A 50 4.08 -6.70 12.53
N LEU A 51 3.86 -5.38 12.53
CA LEU A 51 4.24 -4.50 13.65
C LEU A 51 3.45 -4.76 14.95
N LYS A 52 2.21 -5.25 14.86
CA LYS A 52 1.42 -5.63 16.05
C LYS A 52 1.89 -6.97 16.65
N LYS A 53 2.45 -7.86 15.84
CA LYS A 53 2.91 -9.18 16.27
C LYS A 53 4.26 -9.14 17.00
N VAL A 54 4.91 -7.98 17.09
CA VAL A 54 6.18 -7.86 17.82
C VAL A 54 5.92 -8.20 19.28
N ASP A 55 6.50 -9.32 19.72
CA ASP A 55 6.37 -9.78 21.11
C ASP A 55 7.62 -9.33 21.87
N TYR A 56 7.40 -8.56 22.93
CA TYR A 56 8.47 -7.94 23.72
C TYR A 56 8.09 -7.92 25.20
N MET A 57 9.11 -8.03 26.04
CA MET A 57 8.97 -7.94 27.49
C MET A 57 10.11 -7.18 28.13
N GLN A 58 9.85 -6.60 29.30
CA GLN A 58 10.90 -6.01 30.11
C GLN A 58 11.53 -7.09 30.99
N GLU A 59 12.82 -7.34 30.79
CA GLU A 59 13.63 -8.11 31.73
C GLU A 59 14.62 -7.16 32.40
N GLU A 60 14.36 -6.86 33.67
CA GLU A 60 15.12 -5.91 34.48
C GLU A 60 15.29 -4.52 33.81
N ARG A 61 16.43 -4.29 33.16
CA ARG A 61 16.81 -3.04 32.48
C ARG A 61 16.84 -3.17 30.95
N ARG A 62 16.42 -4.31 30.39
CA ARG A 62 16.51 -4.59 28.96
C ARG A 62 15.14 -4.94 28.38
N VAL A 63 14.96 -4.64 27.10
CA VAL A 63 13.82 -5.12 26.33
C VAL A 63 14.23 -6.42 25.67
N SER A 64 13.61 -7.52 26.10
CA SER A 64 13.77 -8.82 25.45
C SER A 64 12.68 -8.95 24.40
N VAL A 65 13.09 -9.06 23.13
CA VAL A 65 12.17 -9.19 21.99
C VAL A 65 12.13 -10.65 21.60
N ARG A 66 10.98 -11.29 21.85
CA ARG A 66 10.75 -12.71 21.56
C ARG A 66 10.48 -12.96 20.09
N PHE A 67 9.82 -12.02 19.44
CA PHE A 67 9.42 -12.16 18.05
C PHE A 67 9.51 -10.83 17.30
N TRP A 68 10.42 -10.76 16.33
CA TRP A 68 10.51 -9.67 15.36
C TRP A 68 11.04 -10.23 14.05
N GLU A 69 10.24 -10.11 12.98
CA GLU A 69 10.61 -10.57 11.64
C GLU A 69 10.75 -9.38 10.69
N PRO A 70 11.96 -8.78 10.60
CA PRO A 70 12.19 -7.62 9.72
C PRO A 70 12.01 -7.99 8.24
N LEU A 71 12.23 -9.26 7.88
CA LEU A 71 12.06 -9.77 6.52
C LEU A 71 10.61 -9.66 6.03
N VAL A 72 9.61 -9.88 6.90
CA VAL A 72 8.20 -9.78 6.52
C VAL A 72 7.84 -8.34 6.15
N VAL A 73 8.27 -7.37 6.95
CA VAL A 73 8.04 -5.95 6.65
C VAL A 73 8.84 -5.50 5.43
N GLY A 74 10.05 -6.04 5.25
CA GLY A 74 10.87 -5.85 4.05
C GLY A 74 10.19 -6.33 2.77
N ALA A 75 9.67 -7.55 2.77
CA ALA A 75 8.96 -8.13 1.63
C ALA A 75 7.72 -7.30 1.25
N ILE A 76 6.96 -6.80 2.22
CA ILE A 76 5.83 -5.90 1.97
C ILE A 76 6.29 -4.60 1.29
N ALA A 77 7.45 -4.07 1.68
CA ALA A 77 8.00 -2.91 1.01
C ALA A 77 8.48 -3.21 -0.42
N ASP A 78 8.99 -4.41 -0.68
CA ASP A 78 9.35 -4.86 -2.03
C ASP A 78 8.12 -5.01 -2.92
N ASP A 79 7.02 -5.54 -2.39
CA ASP A 79 5.73 -5.61 -3.09
C ASP A 79 5.19 -4.22 -3.43
N LEU A 80 5.26 -3.28 -2.49
CA LEU A 80 4.88 -1.89 -2.74
C LEU A 80 5.76 -1.24 -3.82
N ALA A 81 7.07 -1.51 -3.81
CA ALA A 81 7.98 -1.00 -4.83
C ALA A 81 7.65 -1.57 -6.21
N THR A 82 7.31 -2.87 -6.26
CA THR A 82 6.87 -3.57 -7.48
C THR A 82 5.58 -2.95 -8.04
N ASP A 83 4.65 -2.56 -7.16
CA ASP A 83 3.43 -1.82 -7.51
C ASP A 83 3.68 -0.33 -7.83
N ARG A 84 4.95 0.10 -7.95
CA ARG A 84 5.39 1.49 -8.19
C ARG A 84 4.95 2.47 -7.09
N GLN A 85 4.60 1.97 -5.91
CA GLN A 85 4.30 2.78 -4.72
C GLN A 85 5.59 3.13 -3.96
N VAL A 86 6.56 3.72 -4.68
CA VAL A 86 7.94 3.91 -4.20
C VAL A 86 8.01 4.72 -2.90
N ALA A 87 7.19 5.76 -2.77
CA ALA A 87 7.15 6.58 -1.55
C ALA A 87 6.68 5.76 -0.33
N ALA A 88 5.62 4.96 -0.49
CA ALA A 88 5.12 4.09 0.57
C ALA A 88 6.11 2.97 0.89
N ALA A 89 6.70 2.34 -0.13
CA ALA A 89 7.74 1.33 0.03
C ALA A 89 8.93 1.87 0.86
N ARG A 90 9.41 3.07 0.53
CA ARG A 90 10.50 3.72 1.25
C ARG A 90 10.15 3.97 2.71
N GLU A 91 8.95 4.49 2.98
CA GLU A 91 8.51 4.75 4.34
C GLU A 91 8.38 3.45 5.16
N VAL A 92 7.81 2.39 4.58
CA VAL A 92 7.71 1.08 5.24
C VAL A 92 9.10 0.50 5.55
N ARG A 93 10.06 0.58 4.61
CA ARG A 93 11.46 0.17 4.89
C ARG A 93 12.10 0.99 6.00
N LEU A 94 11.88 2.30 6.02
CA LEU A 94 12.40 3.17 7.07
C LEU A 94 11.86 2.76 8.43
N GLN A 95 10.56 2.52 8.55
CA GLN A 95 9.96 2.06 9.80
C GLN A 95 10.47 0.67 10.23
N ALA A 96 10.67 -0.25 9.28
CA ALA A 96 11.26 -1.56 9.58
C ALA A 96 12.70 -1.43 10.13
N LYS A 97 13.50 -0.53 9.54
CA LYS A 97 14.86 -0.23 10.02
C LYS A 97 14.83 0.37 11.42
N ASN A 98 14.00 1.39 11.65
CA ASN A 98 13.88 2.06 12.94
C ASN A 98 13.50 1.06 14.06
N ILE A 99 12.55 0.16 13.80
CA ILE A 99 12.17 -0.86 14.79
C ILE A 99 13.31 -1.86 15.00
N SER A 100 14.01 -2.29 13.96
CA SER A 100 15.16 -3.19 14.12
C SER A 100 16.28 -2.56 14.96
N GLU A 101 16.51 -1.25 14.78
CA GLU A 101 17.44 -0.48 15.60
C GLU A 101 16.95 -0.32 17.04
N ALA A 102 15.65 -0.10 17.24
CA ALA A 102 15.02 -0.08 18.56
C ALA A 102 15.12 -1.41 19.30
N VAL A 103 14.95 -2.52 18.59
CA VAL A 103 15.13 -3.89 19.11
C VAL A 103 16.58 -4.07 19.57
N PHE A 104 17.54 -3.63 18.74
CA PHE A 104 18.96 -3.69 19.08
C PHE A 104 19.31 -2.83 20.30
N GLN A 105 18.83 -1.57 20.37
CA GLN A 105 19.05 -0.70 21.53
C GLN A 105 18.38 -1.25 22.79
N GLY A 106 17.16 -1.79 22.65
CA GLY A 106 16.40 -2.43 23.72
C GLY A 106 17.11 -3.66 24.29
N SER A 107 17.67 -4.53 23.43
CA SER A 107 18.40 -5.73 23.86
C SER A 107 19.69 -5.39 24.62
N HIS A 108 20.27 -4.21 24.37
CA HIS A 108 21.45 -3.71 25.08
C HIS A 108 21.11 -2.90 26.34
N GLY A 109 19.82 -2.73 26.67
CA GLY A 109 19.37 -1.98 27.85
C GLY A 109 19.49 -0.47 27.72
N GLN A 110 19.61 0.04 26.49
CA GLN A 110 19.69 1.46 26.20
C GLN A 110 18.31 2.10 26.03
N LEU A 111 17.27 1.28 25.88
CA LEU A 111 15.90 1.71 25.62
C LEU A 111 14.95 1.10 26.67
N ARG A 112 14.01 1.89 27.20
CA ARG A 112 12.96 1.39 28.10
C ARG A 112 11.80 0.81 27.31
N VAL A 113 11.04 -0.12 27.89
CA VAL A 113 9.87 -0.72 27.23
C VAL A 113 8.83 0.30 26.79
N LYS A 114 8.56 1.33 27.61
CA LYS A 114 7.62 2.40 27.23
C LYS A 114 8.07 3.18 25.98
N GLU A 115 9.37 3.39 25.82
CA GLU A 115 9.94 4.09 24.66
C GLU A 115 9.87 3.18 23.42
N PHE A 116 10.17 1.89 23.59
CA PHE A 116 10.04 0.88 22.54
C PHE A 116 8.60 0.76 22.03
N GLU A 117 7.63 0.68 22.94
CA GLU A 117 6.20 0.66 22.61
C GLU A 117 5.79 1.93 21.86
N GLY A 118 6.26 3.10 22.31
CA GLY A 118 6.04 4.38 21.65
C GLY A 118 6.54 4.37 20.19
N GLN A 119 7.74 3.85 19.94
CA GLN A 119 8.30 3.76 18.60
C GLN A 119 7.50 2.80 17.69
N ILE A 120 7.03 1.66 18.22
CA ILE A 120 6.14 0.75 17.46
C ILE A 120 4.82 1.45 17.13
N MET A 121 4.22 2.15 18.09
CA MET A 121 2.97 2.88 17.86
C MET A 121 3.14 4.00 16.81
N GLU A 122 4.23 4.76 16.89
CA GLU A 122 4.54 5.82 15.93
C GLU A 122 4.74 5.25 14.52
N ALA A 123 5.51 4.18 14.39
CA ALA A 123 5.71 3.48 13.12
C ALA A 123 4.38 3.01 12.52
N ARG A 124 3.50 2.43 13.34
CA ARG A 124 2.16 2.00 12.92
C ARG A 124 1.29 3.17 12.46
N GLN A 125 1.35 4.31 13.15
CA GLN A 125 0.62 5.51 12.75
C GLN A 125 1.15 6.11 11.44
N LYS A 126 2.47 6.12 11.22
CA LYS A 126 3.07 6.57 9.97
C LYS A 126 2.60 5.70 8.80
N ILE A 127 2.64 4.37 8.97
CA ILE A 127 2.12 3.43 7.95
C ILE A 127 0.60 3.63 7.73
N ALA A 128 -0.18 3.86 8.80
CA ALA A 128 -1.63 4.09 8.69
C ALA A 128 -2.00 5.30 7.82
N LYS A 129 -1.15 6.34 7.85
CA LYS A 129 -1.36 7.59 7.13
C LYS A 129 -0.94 7.52 5.66
N LEU A 130 -0.26 6.45 5.25
CA LEU A 130 0.15 6.28 3.86
C LEU A 130 -1.07 6.17 2.94
N ARG A 131 -0.92 6.74 1.75
CA ARG A 131 -1.94 6.76 0.70
C ARG A 131 -1.34 6.24 -0.60
N PRO A 132 -2.16 5.60 -1.45
CA PRO A 132 -1.71 5.18 -2.77
C PRO A 132 -1.32 6.42 -3.58
N SER A 133 -0.20 6.32 -4.29
CA SER A 133 0.28 7.36 -5.19
C SER A 133 -0.71 7.57 -6.32
N LYS A 134 -1.11 8.83 -6.53
CA LYS A 134 -2.02 9.23 -7.62
C LYS A 134 -1.49 8.80 -8.99
N ARG A 135 -0.17 8.82 -9.19
CA ARG A 135 0.48 8.41 -10.45
C ARG A 135 0.29 6.92 -10.78
N VAL A 136 0.14 6.07 -9.77
CA VAL A 136 -0.09 4.63 -9.97
C VAL A 136 -1.55 4.35 -10.33
N LEU A 137 -2.45 5.28 -10.02
CA LEU A 137 -3.88 5.19 -10.33
C LEU A 137 -4.24 5.77 -11.71
N LEU A 138 -3.28 6.40 -12.39
CA LEU A 138 -3.47 6.90 -13.76
C LEU A 138 -3.21 5.78 -14.79
N PRO A 139 -4.08 5.59 -15.79
CA PRO A 139 -3.98 4.49 -16.74
C PRO A 139 -2.90 4.72 -17.81
N TRP A 140 -2.53 5.97 -18.10
CA TRP A 140 -1.46 6.35 -19.02
C TRP A 140 -0.05 6.29 -18.41
N GLY A 141 0.07 5.82 -17.16
CA GLY A 141 1.34 5.73 -16.46
C GLY A 141 1.83 7.07 -15.88
N PRO A 142 3.01 7.10 -15.25
CA PRO A 142 3.61 8.34 -14.78
C PRO A 142 3.90 9.24 -15.99
N LEU A 143 3.29 10.44 -16.01
CA LEU A 143 3.79 11.59 -16.78
C LEU A 143 5.20 11.96 -16.30
#